data_AF-A0A7Y7J1Q6-F1
#
_entry.id   AF-A0A7Y7J1Q6-F1
#
_cell.length_a   1.000
_cell.length_b   1.000
_cell.length_c   1.000
_cell.angle_alpha   90.00
_cell.angle_beta   90.00
_cell.angle_gamma   90.00
#
_symmetry.space_group_name_H-M   'P 1'
#
loop_
_entity.id
_entity.type
_entity.pdbx_description
1 polymer ?
#
loop_
_entity_poly.entity_id
_entity_poly.type
_entity_poly.pdbx_seq_one_letter_code
_entity_poly.pdbx_strand_id
1 'polypeptide(L)'
;RQDRVGVAVTPSRRTGVHARAIIGAALEPLGGWVWDMQGDNPYLGLLACADAIVVTQDSVSMVSEAVAGSAPVMVAELPGRSRRIGLFLRDLAQAGRIRPFAGRMQDWPVTPLDDTIAVAEDMRRKLGLDGAA
;
A
#
# COMPACT_ATOMS: atom_id res chain seq x y z
N ARG A 1 0.04 -3.62 25.43
CA ARG A 1 0.85 -3.78 24.20
C ARG A 1 2.30 -3.48 24.55
N GLN A 2 3.20 -4.46 24.43
CA GLN A 2 4.59 -4.36 24.88
C GLN A 2 5.41 -3.33 24.08
N ASP A 3 5.06 -3.11 22.82
CA ASP A 3 5.87 -2.28 21.89
C ASP A 3 5.19 -0.97 21.44
N ARG A 4 4.04 -0.60 22.04
CA ARG A 4 3.20 0.57 21.62
C ARG A 4 2.76 0.61 20.14
N VAL A 5 2.91 -0.48 19.39
CA VAL A 5 2.46 -0.58 17.99
C VAL A 5 0.99 -1.01 17.88
N GLY A 6 0.23 -0.39 16.98
CA GLY A 6 -1.09 -0.87 16.55
C GLY A 6 -1.05 -1.39 15.11
N VAL A 7 -1.83 -2.43 14.81
CA VAL A 7 -1.95 -2.98 13.47
C VAL A 7 -3.39 -2.80 12.99
N ALA A 8 -3.54 -2.16 11.83
CA ALA A 8 -4.79 -2.06 11.10
C ALA A 8 -4.62 -2.74 9.74
N VAL A 9 -5.54 -3.61 9.35
CA VAL A 9 -5.51 -4.35 8.09
C VAL A 9 -6.78 -4.10 7.31
N THR A 10 -6.63 -3.74 6.04
CA THR A 10 -7.73 -3.65 5.08
C THR A 10 -7.55 -4.70 3.99
N PRO A 11 -8.42 -5.74 3.97
CA PRO A 11 -8.43 -6.68 2.85
C PRO A 11 -8.96 -6.02 1.57
N SER A 12 -8.72 -6.66 0.43
CA SER A 12 -9.35 -6.25 -0.83
C SER A 12 -10.53 -7.18 -1.16
N ARG A 13 -11.35 -6.81 -2.14
CA ARG A 13 -12.43 -7.67 -2.66
C ARG A 13 -11.92 -9.04 -3.16
N ARG A 14 -10.62 -9.14 -3.49
CA ARG A 14 -9.97 -10.38 -3.94
C ARG A 14 -9.48 -11.25 -2.78
N THR A 15 -9.52 -10.74 -1.53
CA THR A 15 -9.09 -11.47 -0.35
C THR A 15 -10.18 -12.48 0.08
N GLY A 16 -9.90 -13.77 -0.13
CA GLY A 16 -10.84 -14.85 0.20
C GLY A 16 -11.23 -14.91 1.67
N VAL A 17 -12.39 -15.49 1.96
CA VAL A 17 -12.95 -15.62 3.32
C VAL A 17 -12.00 -16.34 4.28
N HIS A 18 -11.33 -17.39 3.82
CA HIS A 18 -10.38 -18.15 4.64
C HIS A 18 -9.15 -17.32 5.04
N ALA A 19 -8.61 -16.53 4.12
CA ALA A 19 -7.48 -15.66 4.41
C ALA A 19 -7.86 -14.57 5.43
N ARG A 20 -9.05 -13.98 5.27
CA ARG A 20 -9.59 -13.00 6.23
C ARG A 20 -9.75 -13.59 7.63
N ALA A 21 -10.29 -14.81 7.73
CA ALA A 21 -10.44 -15.51 9.01
C ALA A 21 -9.10 -15.80 9.69
N ILE A 22 -8.09 -16.27 8.95
CA ILE A 22 -6.75 -16.51 9.48
C ILE A 22 -6.10 -15.21 9.98
N ILE A 23 -6.20 -14.13 9.19
CA ILE A 23 -5.67 -12.81 9.55
C ILE A 23 -6.35 -12.28 10.83
N GLY A 24 -7.68 -12.36 10.90
CA GLY A 24 -8.45 -11.96 12.08
C GLY A 24 -8.02 -12.74 13.32
N ALA A 25 -8.05 -14.07 13.26
CA ALA A 25 -7.67 -14.94 14.37
C ALA A 25 -6.23 -14.71 14.86
N ALA A 26 -5.31 -14.36 13.96
CA ALA A 26 -3.92 -14.06 14.32
C ALA A 26 -3.76 -12.68 14.97
N LEU A 27 -4.55 -11.68 14.58
CA LEU A 27 -4.37 -10.28 14.99
C LEU A 27 -5.26 -9.87 16.17
N GLU A 28 -6.46 -10.41 16.29
CA GLU A 28 -7.41 -10.08 17.38
C GLU A 28 -6.80 -10.26 18.77
N PRO A 29 -6.09 -11.36 19.11
CA PRO A 29 -5.46 -11.52 20.42
C PRO A 29 -4.37 -10.50 20.71
N LEU A 30 -3.80 -9.90 19.67
CA LEU A 30 -2.78 -8.84 19.75
C LEU A 30 -3.41 -7.43 19.77
N GLY A 31 -4.75 -7.36 19.73
CA GLY A 31 -5.53 -6.14 19.61
C GLY A 31 -5.45 -5.49 18.24
N GLY A 32 -5.06 -6.22 17.19
CA GLY A 32 -5.10 -5.72 15.82
C GLY A 32 -6.53 -5.53 15.34
N TRP A 33 -6.71 -4.58 14.42
CA TRP A 33 -8.00 -4.28 13.81
C TRP A 33 -7.99 -4.72 12.35
N VAL A 34 -9.01 -5.47 11.92
CA VAL A 34 -9.18 -5.92 10.54
C VAL A 34 -10.52 -5.39 10.04
N TRP A 35 -10.50 -4.62 8.95
CA TRP A 35 -11.74 -4.16 8.33
C TRP A 35 -12.55 -5.34 7.81
N ASP A 36 -13.84 -5.35 8.13
CA ASP A 36 -14.76 -6.46 7.84
C ASP A 36 -15.30 -6.44 6.40
N MET A 37 -14.85 -5.48 5.58
CA MET A 37 -15.31 -5.21 4.22
C MET A 37 -16.72 -4.61 4.13
N GLN A 38 -17.27 -4.09 5.25
CA GLN A 38 -18.57 -3.43 5.28
C GLN A 38 -18.43 -1.91 5.43
N GLY A 39 -19.39 -1.18 4.83
CA GLY A 39 -19.39 0.28 4.83
C GLY A 39 -18.32 0.89 3.92
N ASP A 40 -17.92 2.11 4.25
CA ASP A 40 -16.92 2.85 3.47
C ASP A 40 -15.54 2.23 3.63
N ASN A 41 -14.80 2.16 2.52
CA ASN A 41 -13.47 1.58 2.51
C ASN A 41 -12.48 2.51 3.26
N PRO A 42 -11.91 2.09 4.41
CA PRO A 42 -11.04 2.92 5.24
C PRO A 42 -9.65 3.11 4.64
N TYR A 43 -9.34 2.43 3.52
CA TYR A 43 -7.99 2.29 2.97
C TYR A 43 -7.19 3.59 2.86
N LEU A 44 -7.77 4.67 2.30
CA LEU A 44 -7.05 5.94 2.17
C LEU A 44 -6.74 6.58 3.53
N GLY A 45 -7.66 6.48 4.50
CA GLY A 45 -7.42 6.94 5.87
C GLY A 45 -6.33 6.13 6.56
N LEU A 46 -6.26 4.82 6.31
CA LEU A 46 -5.18 3.98 6.83
C LEU A 46 -3.83 4.37 6.24
N LEU A 47 -3.75 4.63 4.93
CA LEU A 47 -2.51 5.09 4.30
C LEU A 47 -2.05 6.43 4.88
N ALA A 48 -2.98 7.38 5.10
CA ALA A 48 -2.66 8.71 5.61
C ALA A 48 -2.19 8.72 7.07
N CYS A 49 -2.66 7.76 7.89
CA CYS A 49 -2.36 7.70 9.32
C CYS A 49 -1.25 6.70 9.66
N ALA A 50 -0.73 5.93 8.70
CA ALA A 50 0.25 4.89 8.98
C ALA A 50 1.65 5.48 9.22
N ASP A 51 2.32 5.02 10.28
CA ASP A 51 3.75 5.28 10.48
C ASP A 51 4.62 4.43 9.52
N ALA A 52 4.10 3.28 9.09
CA ALA A 52 4.71 2.41 8.10
C ALA A 52 3.68 1.42 7.52
N ILE A 53 3.91 0.97 6.29
CA ILE A 53 2.94 0.18 5.52
C ILE A 53 3.55 -1.15 5.12
N VAL A 54 2.76 -2.23 5.25
CA VAL A 54 3.02 -3.52 4.60
C VAL A 54 1.92 -3.76 3.58
N VAL A 55 2.30 -3.96 2.32
CA VAL A 55 1.37 -4.21 1.21
C VAL A 55 1.75 -5.51 0.51
N THR A 56 0.77 -6.28 0.03
CA THR A 56 1.04 -7.52 -0.71
C THR A 56 1.49 -7.24 -2.14
N GLN A 57 2.36 -8.10 -2.67
CA GLN A 57 2.95 -7.91 -4.01
C GLN A 57 2.00 -8.12 -5.20
N ASP A 58 0.72 -8.42 -4.99
CA ASP A 58 -0.23 -8.86 -6.03
C ASP A 58 -1.07 -7.70 -6.62
N SER A 59 -0.74 -6.45 -6.30
CA SER A 59 -1.46 -5.27 -6.79
C SER A 59 -0.53 -4.11 -7.11
N VAL A 60 -0.50 -3.70 -8.38
CA VAL A 60 0.19 -2.46 -8.78
C VAL A 60 -0.50 -1.26 -8.13
N SER A 61 -1.82 -1.19 -8.18
CA SER A 61 -2.59 -0.04 -7.66
C SER A 61 -2.35 0.18 -6.16
N MET A 62 -2.43 -0.86 -5.34
CA MET A 62 -2.24 -0.68 -3.89
C MET A 62 -0.81 -0.27 -3.53
N VAL A 63 0.18 -0.82 -4.24
CA VAL A 63 1.58 -0.41 -4.04
C VAL A 63 1.78 1.02 -4.50
N SER A 64 1.24 1.42 -5.65
CA SER A 64 1.30 2.81 -6.17
C SER A 64 0.71 3.81 -5.20
N GLU A 65 -0.48 3.54 -4.66
CA GLU A 65 -1.14 4.42 -3.68
C GLU A 65 -0.35 4.51 -2.37
N ALA A 66 0.23 3.39 -1.90
CA ALA A 66 1.04 3.37 -0.70
C ALA A 66 2.33 4.22 -0.86
N VAL A 67 3.05 4.09 -1.98
CA VAL A 67 4.31 4.84 -2.22
C VAL A 67 4.09 6.31 -2.55
N ALA A 68 2.85 6.71 -2.86
CA ALA A 68 2.47 8.12 -2.99
C ALA A 68 2.40 8.84 -1.63
N GLY A 69 2.32 8.09 -0.52
CA GLY A 69 2.36 8.63 0.83
C GLY A 69 3.77 8.93 1.35
N SER A 70 3.83 9.34 2.62
CA SER A 70 5.07 9.67 3.33
C SER A 70 5.55 8.58 4.28
N ALA A 71 4.90 7.41 4.29
CA ALA A 71 5.26 6.30 5.16
C ALA A 71 6.17 5.31 4.42
N PRO A 72 7.15 4.68 5.10
CA PRO A 72 7.92 3.58 4.53
C PRO A 72 7.02 2.41 4.09
N VAL A 73 7.19 1.95 2.84
CA VAL A 73 6.38 0.88 2.25
C VAL A 73 7.21 -0.40 2.13
N MET A 74 6.81 -1.45 2.82
CA MET A 74 7.38 -2.78 2.65
C MET A 74 6.41 -3.69 1.90
N VAL A 75 6.96 -4.57 1.06
CA VAL A 75 6.19 -5.48 0.23
C VAL A 75 6.27 -6.90 0.77
N ALA A 76 5.12 -7.46 1.11
CA ALA A 76 4.98 -8.86 1.49
C ALA A 76 4.87 -9.73 0.23
N GLU A 77 5.79 -10.68 0.10
CA GLU A 77 5.76 -11.66 -0.98
C GLU A 77 4.63 -12.68 -0.76
N LEU A 78 3.95 -13.02 -1.86
CA LEU A 78 2.92 -14.05 -1.92
C LEU A 78 3.32 -15.14 -2.93
N PRO A 79 2.87 -16.39 -2.75
CA PRO A 79 3.07 -17.43 -3.75
C PRO A 79 2.55 -17.01 -5.14
N GLY A 80 3.26 -17.42 -6.19
CA GLY A 80 2.95 -17.07 -7.57
C GLY A 80 3.96 -16.08 -8.16
N ARG A 81 3.87 -15.87 -9.48
CA ARG A 81 4.78 -14.97 -10.21
C ARG A 81 4.02 -14.20 -11.29
N SER A 82 4.28 -12.90 -11.36
CA SER A 82 3.86 -12.04 -12.46
C SER A 82 5.08 -11.28 -12.97
N ARG A 83 5.45 -11.47 -14.24
CA ARG A 83 6.58 -10.74 -14.84
C ARG A 83 6.33 -9.23 -14.79
N ARG A 84 5.10 -8.80 -15.08
CA ARG A 84 4.70 -7.38 -15.08
C ARG A 84 4.83 -6.77 -13.69
N ILE A 85 4.25 -7.41 -12.67
CA ILE A 85 4.31 -6.86 -11.31
C ILE A 85 5.74 -6.91 -10.78
N GLY A 86 6.47 -7.98 -11.06
CA GLY A 86 7.87 -8.09 -10.66
C GLY A 86 8.78 -7.03 -11.28
N LEU A 87 8.54 -6.62 -12.53
CA LEU A 87 9.25 -5.47 -13.13
C LEU A 87 8.93 -4.18 -12.37
N PHE A 88 7.66 -3.88 -12.17
CA PHE A 88 7.21 -2.69 -11.44
C PHE A 88 7.78 -2.58 -10.02
N LEU A 89 7.76 -3.68 -9.25
CA LEU A 89 8.34 -3.70 -7.90
C LEU A 89 9.86 -3.52 -7.93
N ARG A 90 10.56 -4.07 -8.94
CA ARG A 90 12.00 -3.83 -9.07
C ARG A 90 12.30 -2.36 -9.34
N ASP A 91 11.55 -1.70 -10.19
CA ASP A 91 11.75 -0.28 -10.50
C ASP A 91 11.53 0.58 -9.24
N LEU A 92 10.47 0.30 -8.46
CA LEU A 92 10.23 0.97 -7.17
C LEU A 92 11.33 0.70 -6.15
N ALA A 93 11.85 -0.53 -6.08
CA ALA A 93 12.93 -0.87 -5.16
C ALA A 93 14.24 -0.17 -5.55
N GLN A 94 14.56 -0.10 -6.85
CA GLN A 94 15.72 0.64 -7.37
C GLN A 94 15.60 2.15 -7.11
N ALA A 95 14.39 2.69 -7.18
CA ALA A 95 14.10 4.07 -6.81
C ALA A 95 14.05 4.33 -5.28
N GLY A 96 14.34 3.31 -4.45
CA GLY A 96 14.35 3.42 -2.99
C GLY A 96 12.97 3.59 -2.35
N ARG A 97 11.89 3.34 -3.10
CA ARG A 97 10.50 3.58 -2.65
C ARG A 97 9.92 2.43 -1.84
N ILE A 98 10.41 1.21 -2.05
CA ILE A 98 9.96 0.02 -1.33
C ILE A 98 11.10 -0.85 -0.84
N ARG A 99 10.83 -1.68 0.17
CA ARG A 99 11.72 -2.76 0.63
C ARG A 99 10.93 -4.07 0.80
N PRO A 100 11.58 -5.26 0.74
CA PRO A 100 10.89 -6.50 1.07
C PRO A 100 10.53 -6.56 2.56
N PHE A 101 9.33 -7.04 2.90
CA PHE A 101 8.93 -7.30 4.27
C PHE A 101 9.43 -8.68 4.72
N ALA A 102 10.46 -8.71 5.55
CA ALA A 102 11.06 -9.94 6.08
C ALA A 102 10.57 -10.27 7.51
N GLY A 103 9.32 -9.92 7.84
CA GLY A 103 8.75 -10.13 9.18
C GLY A 103 9.18 -9.13 10.24
N ARG A 104 9.91 -8.07 9.86
CA ARG A 104 10.27 -6.96 10.75
C ARG A 104 9.96 -5.63 10.10
N MET A 105 9.42 -4.71 10.89
CA MET A 105 9.22 -3.33 10.51
C MET A 105 10.58 -2.68 10.26
N GLN A 106 10.66 -1.89 9.20
CA GLN A 106 11.83 -1.09 8.87
C GLN A 106 11.41 0.36 8.71
N ASP A 107 12.28 1.26 9.15
CA ASP A 107 12.11 2.69 8.97
C ASP A 107 13.25 3.22 8.09
N TRP A 108 12.93 4.13 7.19
CA TRP A 108 13.89 4.85 6.37
C TRP A 108 13.25 6.15 5.83
N PRO A 109 14.06 7.18 5.56
CA PRO A 109 13.54 8.40 4.93
C PRO A 109 12.90 8.08 3.59
N VAL A 110 11.65 8.49 3.40
CA VAL A 110 10.94 8.39 2.12
C VAL A 110 10.60 9.76 1.59
N THR A 111 10.76 9.92 0.28
CA THR A 111 10.10 10.99 -0.46
C THR A 111 8.77 10.41 -0.99
N PRO A 112 7.65 11.14 -0.93
CA PRO A 112 6.42 10.73 -1.61
C PRO A 112 6.61 10.61 -3.12
N LEU A 113 5.98 9.62 -3.77
CA LEU A 113 5.94 9.48 -5.23
C LEU A 113 4.52 9.74 -5.73
N ASP A 114 4.16 11.02 -5.89
CA ASP A 114 2.89 11.39 -6.50
C ASP A 114 3.11 12.08 -7.85
N ASP A 115 3.27 11.25 -8.88
CA ASP A 115 3.39 11.72 -10.27
C ASP A 115 2.03 12.10 -10.87
N THR A 116 0.92 11.86 -10.15
CA THR A 116 -0.45 12.04 -10.67
C THR A 116 -0.68 13.47 -11.11
N ILE A 117 -0.24 14.44 -10.31
CA ILE A 117 -0.38 15.87 -10.60
C ILE A 117 0.40 16.21 -11.87
N ALA A 118 1.67 15.83 -11.94
CA ALA A 118 2.53 16.13 -13.09
C ALA A 118 2.01 15.51 -14.39
N VAL A 119 1.53 14.26 -14.33
CA VAL A 119 0.94 13.57 -15.49
C VAL A 119 -0.39 14.22 -15.88
N ALA A 120 -1.25 14.57 -14.93
CA ALA A 120 -2.53 15.21 -15.21
C ALA A 120 -2.32 16.58 -15.88
N GLU A 121 -1.37 17.38 -15.39
CA GLU A 121 -0.98 18.65 -16.01
C GLU A 121 -0.45 18.44 -17.43
N ASP A 122 0.44 17.46 -17.64
CA ASP A 122 0.96 17.16 -18.96
C ASP A 122 -0.14 16.70 -19.95
N MET A 123 -1.10 15.92 -19.47
CA MET A 123 -2.28 15.53 -20.25
C MET A 123 -3.15 16.74 -20.60
N ARG A 124 -3.41 17.64 -19.65
CA ARG A 124 -4.17 18.87 -19.92
C ARG A 124 -3.52 19.71 -21.01
N ARG A 125 -2.19 19.88 -20.95
CA ARG A 125 -1.42 20.58 -22.00
C ARG A 125 -1.58 19.93 -23.36
N LYS A 126 -1.38 18.61 -23.43
CA LYS A 126 -1.46 17.84 -24.68
C LYS A 126 -2.88 17.81 -25.28
N LEU A 127 -3.90 17.92 -24.44
CA LEU A 127 -5.30 17.97 -24.85
C LEU A 127 -5.80 19.40 -25.11
N GLY A 128 -4.97 20.43 -24.93
CA GLY A 128 -5.35 21.83 -25.12
C GLY A 128 -6.34 22.37 -24.08
N LEU A 129 -6.36 21.80 -22.88
CA LEU A 129 -7.32 22.13 -21.80
C LEU A 129 -6.78 23.18 -20.82
N ASP A 130 -5.69 23.87 -21.16
CA ASP A 130 -5.04 24.83 -20.27
C ASP A 130 -5.79 26.17 -20.11
N GLY A 131 -6.81 26.42 -20.94
CA GLY A 131 -7.58 27.68 -20.96
C GLY A 131 -9.05 27.58 -20.53
N ALA A 132 -9.54 26.40 -20.13
CA ALA A 132 -10.91 26.23 -19.63
C ALA A 132 -10.92 26.38 -18.10
N ALA A 133 -11.06 27.62 -17.63
CA ALA A 133 -11.40 27.95 -16.24
C ALA A 133 -12.77 28.62 -16.21
#